data_AF-A0A7Y8JTB3-F1
#
_entry.id   AF-A0A7Y8JTB3-F1
#
_cell.length_a   1.000
_cell.length_b   1.000
_cell.length_c   1.000
_cell.angle_alpha   90.00
_cell.angle_beta   90.00
_cell.angle_gamma   90.00
#
_symmetry.space_group_name_H-M   'P 1'
#
loop_
_entity.id
_entity.type
_entity.pdbx_description
1 polymer ?
#
loop_
_entity_poly.entity_id
_entity_poly.type
_entity_poly.pdbx_seq_one_letter_code
_entity_poly.pdbx_strand_id
1 'polypeptide(L)'
;MSQVIIASQLDEDFNAVIRQRLALTHPGAEVIGVPAGVPSDLPPQANILLARPINVRGYTAPDTPPPGWPYGVQWIQVVSSGIDFYPKWLFNGPPVSTSRGSAAENLAEFALAAIFAAAKHLPDIWVQDSQWQFTPLRPLKGTTLGILGFGAIGRSLAQKAHGLGIKVVALRQSQATFDVDGVEAARDIHDLFARADHLVLAAPLTEATRHIVDRHVLGSAKPGLHLINIARGGLVDHEALLEALDSGHIGLASLDVTEPEPLPDGHALYGHPRVRVSPHTSAISTNSRHDIADSFLGNLERYLGNLPLENLADTQRGY
;
A
#
# COMPACT_ATOMS: atom_id res chain seq x y z
N MET A 1 8.40 -6.30 -35.68
CA MET A 1 8.16 -5.52 -34.45
C MET A 1 9.52 -5.02 -33.97
N SER A 2 9.61 -3.81 -33.44
CA SER A 2 10.83 -3.32 -32.80
C SER A 2 11.24 -4.28 -31.68
N GLN A 3 12.53 -4.52 -31.53
CA GLN A 3 13.07 -5.36 -30.46
C GLN A 3 12.65 -4.80 -29.08
N VAL A 4 12.24 -5.67 -28.16
CA VAL A 4 11.86 -5.25 -26.79
C VAL A 4 13.12 -5.09 -25.98
N ILE A 5 13.43 -3.86 -25.56
CA ILE A 5 14.61 -3.55 -24.76
C ILE A 5 14.15 -2.83 -23.50
N ILE A 6 14.34 -3.49 -22.36
CA ILE A 6 13.88 -3.05 -21.05
C ILE A 6 15.08 -2.54 -20.26
N ALA A 7 15.11 -1.23 -19.99
CA ALA A 7 16.02 -0.66 -19.00
C ALA A 7 15.42 -0.87 -17.61
N SER A 8 16.13 -1.55 -16.71
CA SER A 8 15.62 -1.92 -15.40
C SER A 8 16.46 -1.39 -14.25
N GLN A 9 15.84 -0.61 -13.38
CA GLN A 9 16.44 -0.16 -12.12
C GLN A 9 16.39 -1.21 -11.01
N LEU A 10 15.81 -2.38 -11.28
CA LEU A 10 15.63 -3.45 -10.31
C LEU A 10 16.95 -4.19 -10.06
N ASP A 11 17.05 -4.84 -8.89
CA ASP A 11 18.22 -5.66 -8.57
C ASP A 11 18.34 -6.87 -9.51
N GLU A 12 19.52 -7.49 -9.54
CA GLU A 12 19.80 -8.57 -10.47
C GLU A 12 18.94 -9.81 -10.20
N ASP A 13 18.60 -10.10 -8.93
CA ASP A 13 17.67 -11.19 -8.59
C ASP A 13 16.31 -10.97 -9.25
N PHE A 14 15.77 -9.75 -9.18
CA PHE A 14 14.52 -9.40 -9.83
C PHE A 14 14.65 -9.52 -11.35
N ASN A 15 15.70 -8.93 -11.93
CA ASN A 15 15.92 -8.99 -13.37
C ASN A 15 16.04 -10.45 -13.86
N ALA A 16 16.65 -11.34 -13.07
CA ALA A 16 16.71 -12.77 -13.38
C ALA A 16 15.31 -13.42 -13.46
N VAL A 17 14.40 -13.10 -12.53
CA VAL A 17 13.00 -13.55 -12.59
C VAL A 17 12.33 -13.09 -13.88
N ILE A 18 12.48 -11.82 -14.26
CA ILE A 18 11.89 -11.28 -15.50
C ILE A 18 12.49 -11.97 -16.73
N ARG A 19 13.82 -12.08 -16.81
CA ARG A 19 14.50 -12.76 -17.93
C ARG A 19 14.07 -14.21 -18.06
N GLN A 20 13.91 -14.94 -16.95
CA GLN A 20 13.43 -16.32 -16.97
C GLN A 20 12.03 -16.44 -17.57
N ARG A 21 11.13 -15.50 -17.25
CA ARG A 21 9.77 -15.47 -17.82
C ARG A 21 9.78 -15.08 -19.30
N LEU A 22 10.54 -14.05 -19.67
CA LEU A 22 10.67 -13.59 -21.04
C LEU A 22 11.30 -14.64 -21.95
N ALA A 23 12.25 -15.45 -21.47
CA ALA A 23 12.83 -16.53 -22.27
C ALA A 23 11.78 -17.54 -22.78
N LEU A 24 10.63 -17.65 -22.11
CA LEU A 24 9.53 -18.53 -22.49
C LEU A 24 8.55 -17.88 -23.48
N THR A 25 8.29 -16.58 -23.36
CA THR A 25 7.24 -15.87 -24.13
C THR A 25 7.78 -14.91 -25.18
N HIS A 26 8.91 -14.25 -24.90
CA HIS A 26 9.56 -13.23 -25.73
C HIS A 26 11.09 -13.42 -25.73
N PRO A 27 11.63 -14.49 -26.34
CA PRO A 27 13.07 -14.81 -26.27
C PRO A 27 13.99 -13.76 -26.92
N GLY A 28 13.45 -12.85 -27.73
CA GLY A 28 14.18 -11.71 -28.31
C GLY A 28 14.17 -10.45 -27.44
N ALA A 29 13.49 -10.47 -26.28
CA ALA A 29 13.47 -9.34 -25.35
C ALA A 29 14.76 -9.30 -24.51
N GLU A 30 15.32 -8.11 -24.32
CA GLU A 30 16.51 -7.89 -23.52
C GLU A 30 16.18 -7.08 -22.26
N VAL A 31 16.75 -7.49 -21.12
CA VAL A 31 16.65 -6.74 -19.85
C VAL A 31 18.03 -6.28 -19.43
N ILE A 32 18.24 -4.96 -19.52
CA ILE A 32 19.50 -4.28 -19.23
C ILE A 32 19.38 -3.59 -17.86
N GLY A 33 20.20 -4.00 -16.91
CA GLY A 33 20.26 -3.35 -15.60
C GLY A 33 20.84 -1.94 -15.71
N VAL A 34 20.21 -0.97 -15.06
CA VAL A 34 20.66 0.43 -14.97
C VAL A 34 20.63 0.93 -13.52
N PRO A 35 21.39 1.97 -13.16
CA PRO A 35 21.39 2.50 -11.80
C PRO A 35 20.00 2.98 -11.34
N ALA A 36 19.68 2.71 -10.07
CA ALA A 36 18.48 3.24 -9.42
C ALA A 36 18.62 4.75 -9.14
N GLY A 37 17.48 5.46 -9.06
CA GLY A 37 17.42 6.90 -8.85
C GLY A 37 16.88 7.63 -10.07
N VAL A 38 17.27 8.90 -10.25
CA VAL A 38 16.89 9.69 -11.43
C VAL A 38 17.48 9.01 -12.68
N PRO A 39 16.64 8.55 -13.63
CA PRO A 39 17.11 7.94 -14.88
C PRO A 39 18.11 8.84 -15.59
N SER A 40 19.32 8.32 -15.82
CA SER A 40 20.37 8.98 -16.58
C SER A 40 20.99 7.95 -17.52
N ASP A 41 21.33 8.37 -18.73
CA ASP A 41 22.04 7.55 -19.72
C ASP A 41 21.41 6.17 -19.99
N LEU A 42 20.08 6.13 -20.16
CA LEU A 42 19.39 4.90 -20.56
C LEU A 42 19.92 4.40 -21.92
N PRO A 43 19.99 3.07 -22.14
CA PRO A 43 20.39 2.53 -23.43
C PRO A 43 19.57 3.15 -24.57
N PRO A 44 20.17 3.66 -25.65
CA PRO A 44 19.44 4.40 -26.70
C PRO A 44 18.33 3.60 -27.41
N GLN A 45 18.37 2.27 -27.29
CA GLN A 45 17.41 1.35 -27.89
C GLN A 45 16.29 0.96 -26.91
N ALA A 46 16.39 1.36 -25.63
CA ALA A 46 15.42 1.02 -24.61
C ALA A 46 14.07 1.68 -24.90
N ASN A 47 13.01 0.87 -25.02
CA ASN A 47 11.65 1.34 -25.21
C ASN A 47 10.79 1.19 -23.95
N ILE A 48 11.26 0.45 -22.95
CA ILE A 48 10.58 0.25 -21.67
C ILE A 48 11.51 0.60 -20.52
N LEU A 49 10.98 1.30 -19.51
CA LEU A 49 11.67 1.55 -18.25
C LEU A 49 10.95 0.87 -17.08
N LEU A 50 11.65 -0.01 -16.36
CA LEU A 50 11.24 -0.48 -15.03
C LEU A 50 11.87 0.42 -13.96
N ALA A 51 11.04 1.25 -13.33
CA ALA A 51 11.51 2.28 -12.40
C ALA A 51 11.23 1.93 -10.94
N ARG A 52 12.20 2.23 -10.07
CA ARG A 52 12.09 2.11 -8.60
C ARG A 52 11.69 3.45 -7.98
N PRO A 53 11.06 3.45 -6.79
CA PRO A 53 10.85 4.65 -6.00
C PRO A 53 12.14 5.50 -5.90
N ILE A 54 12.03 6.79 -6.20
CA ILE A 54 13.17 7.73 -6.26
C ILE A 54 13.17 8.61 -4.99
N ASN A 55 12.05 9.25 -4.69
CA ASN A 55 11.87 10.13 -3.54
C ASN A 55 11.61 9.31 -2.27
N VAL A 56 12.67 8.71 -1.73
CA VAL A 56 12.59 7.85 -0.54
C VAL A 56 13.69 8.21 0.45
N ARG A 57 13.45 7.94 1.74
CA ARG A 57 14.45 8.07 2.82
C ARG A 57 15.12 9.46 2.88
N GLY A 58 14.32 10.52 2.76
CA GLY A 58 14.77 11.91 2.82
C GLY A 58 15.44 12.45 1.54
N TYR A 59 15.55 11.64 0.49
CA TYR A 59 15.97 12.14 -0.82
C TYR A 59 14.77 12.68 -1.61
N THR A 60 14.96 13.78 -2.32
CA THR A 60 13.98 14.36 -3.26
C THR A 60 14.69 14.66 -4.58
N ALA A 61 14.17 14.08 -5.67
CA ALA A 61 14.69 14.33 -7.01
C ALA A 61 14.44 15.78 -7.47
N PRO A 62 15.24 16.30 -8.40
CA PRO A 62 14.97 17.59 -9.03
C PRO A 62 13.59 17.65 -9.68
N ASP A 63 12.96 18.83 -9.63
CA ASP A 63 11.63 19.08 -10.23
C ASP A 63 11.66 19.14 -11.77
N THR A 64 12.85 19.19 -12.36
CA THR A 64 13.06 19.18 -13.82
C THR A 64 13.59 17.83 -14.27
N PRO A 65 13.13 17.31 -15.43
CA PRO A 65 13.66 16.08 -15.98
C PRO A 65 15.13 16.23 -16.38
N PRO A 66 15.91 15.14 -16.37
CA PRO A 66 17.28 15.16 -16.83
C PRO A 66 17.35 15.44 -18.35
N PRO A 67 18.45 16.05 -18.85
CA PRO A 67 18.60 16.34 -20.27
C PRO A 67 18.45 15.07 -21.13
N GLY A 68 17.62 15.14 -22.17
CA GLY A 68 17.36 14.02 -23.08
C GLY A 68 16.18 13.12 -22.68
N TRP A 69 15.54 13.34 -21.53
CA TRP A 69 14.30 12.65 -21.17
C TRP A 69 13.23 12.79 -22.29
N PRO A 70 12.53 11.71 -22.70
CA PRO A 70 12.49 10.36 -22.10
C PRO A 70 13.44 9.33 -22.72
N TYR A 71 14.52 9.73 -23.39
CA TYR A 71 15.53 8.83 -23.98
C TYR A 71 14.97 7.79 -24.98
N GLY A 72 13.83 8.08 -25.61
CA GLY A 72 13.17 7.15 -26.54
C GLY A 72 12.29 6.09 -25.85
N VAL A 73 12.20 6.09 -24.52
CA VAL A 73 11.26 5.25 -23.77
C VAL A 73 9.83 5.55 -24.20
N GLN A 74 9.05 4.49 -24.41
CA GLN A 74 7.67 4.53 -24.89
C GLN A 74 6.67 4.08 -23.82
N TRP A 75 7.13 3.36 -22.80
CA TRP A 75 6.33 2.92 -21.67
C TRP A 75 7.18 2.81 -20.40
N ILE A 76 6.63 3.25 -19.27
CA ILE A 76 7.24 3.15 -17.95
C ILE A 76 6.36 2.28 -17.05
N GLN A 77 6.95 1.28 -16.40
CA GLN A 77 6.32 0.54 -15.31
C GLN A 77 7.04 0.90 -14.02
N VAL A 78 6.33 1.51 -13.08
CA VAL A 78 6.82 1.68 -11.72
C VAL A 78 6.45 0.46 -10.87
N VAL A 79 7.33 0.08 -9.94
CA VAL A 79 7.16 -1.13 -9.11
C VAL A 79 6.39 -0.91 -7.81
N SER A 80 5.80 0.27 -7.63
CA SER A 80 4.99 0.62 -6.46
C SER A 80 3.53 0.81 -6.84
N SER A 81 2.63 0.68 -5.86
CA SER A 81 1.22 1.05 -6.03
C SER A 81 1.00 2.55 -5.98
N GLY A 82 1.78 3.28 -5.17
CA GLY A 82 1.72 4.74 -5.06
C GLY A 82 2.72 5.42 -5.98
N ILE A 83 2.38 6.65 -6.36
CA ILE A 83 3.13 7.49 -7.30
C ILE A 83 3.85 8.67 -6.64
N ASP A 84 3.61 8.88 -5.35
CA ASP A 84 4.18 9.93 -4.51
C ASP A 84 5.71 9.83 -4.33
N PHE A 85 6.27 8.64 -4.56
CA PHE A 85 7.72 8.40 -4.49
C PHE A 85 8.48 8.75 -5.77
N TYR A 86 7.86 9.41 -6.73
CA TYR A 86 8.48 9.77 -8.01
C TYR A 86 8.35 11.27 -8.28
N PRO A 87 9.32 11.88 -8.97
CA PRO A 87 9.20 13.26 -9.38
C PRO A 87 8.07 13.42 -10.41
N LYS A 88 7.34 14.54 -10.33
CA LYS A 88 6.14 14.79 -11.16
C LYS A 88 6.41 14.71 -12.66
N TRP A 89 7.60 15.11 -13.10
CA TRP A 89 7.97 15.07 -14.52
C TRP A 89 8.02 13.66 -15.12
N LEU A 90 8.17 12.61 -14.30
CA LEU A 90 8.16 11.22 -14.77
C LEU A 90 6.83 10.86 -15.46
N PHE A 91 5.74 11.51 -15.04
CA PHE A 91 4.38 11.28 -15.55
C PHE A 91 3.98 12.22 -16.69
N ASN A 92 4.83 13.20 -17.04
CA ASN A 92 4.58 14.17 -18.11
C ASN A 92 5.15 13.71 -19.47
N GLY A 93 5.24 12.39 -19.69
CA GLY A 93 5.89 11.80 -20.84
C GLY A 93 5.22 10.50 -21.28
N PRO A 94 5.96 9.38 -21.42
CA PRO A 94 5.37 8.08 -21.73
C PRO A 94 4.30 7.67 -20.71
N PRO A 95 3.31 6.84 -21.10
CA PRO A 95 2.37 6.27 -20.16
C PRO A 95 3.09 5.54 -19.03
N VAL A 96 2.64 5.78 -17.79
CA VAL A 96 3.19 5.15 -16.59
C VAL A 96 2.16 4.20 -16.00
N SER A 97 2.47 2.90 -15.97
CA SER A 97 1.70 1.92 -15.23
C SER A 97 2.31 1.66 -13.85
N THR A 98 1.45 1.43 -12.88
CA THR A 98 1.82 1.12 -11.49
C THR A 98 1.68 -0.37 -11.21
N SER A 99 2.25 -0.85 -10.11
CA SER A 99 2.04 -2.21 -9.61
C SER A 99 0.85 -2.29 -8.64
N ARG A 100 -0.16 -1.43 -8.84
CA ARG A 100 -1.38 -1.41 -8.02
C ARG A 100 -2.02 -2.79 -7.99
N GLY A 101 -2.24 -3.31 -6.78
CA GLY A 101 -2.85 -4.61 -6.55
C GLY A 101 -1.87 -5.77 -6.38
N SER A 102 -0.60 -5.64 -6.81
CA SER A 102 0.41 -6.71 -6.63
C SER A 102 0.63 -7.10 -5.16
N ALA A 103 0.58 -6.12 -4.25
CA ALA A 103 0.76 -6.34 -2.82
C ALA A 103 -0.56 -6.55 -2.04
N ALA A 104 -1.71 -6.65 -2.71
CA ALA A 104 -3.01 -6.64 -2.05
C ALA A 104 -3.19 -7.79 -1.05
N GLU A 105 -2.73 -8.98 -1.40
CA GLU A 105 -2.76 -10.16 -0.53
C GLU A 105 -1.90 -9.97 0.72
N ASN A 106 -0.63 -9.57 0.54
CA ASN A 106 0.32 -9.34 1.63
C ASN A 106 -0.20 -8.27 2.61
N LEU A 107 -0.75 -7.18 2.08
CA LEU A 107 -1.33 -6.08 2.87
C LEU A 107 -2.57 -6.53 3.65
N ALA A 108 -3.43 -7.35 3.04
CA ALA A 108 -4.59 -7.93 3.72
C ALA A 108 -4.16 -8.89 4.85
N GLU A 109 -3.15 -9.73 4.61
CA GLU A 109 -2.58 -10.61 5.63
C GLU A 109 -1.95 -9.83 6.79
N PHE A 110 -1.20 -8.76 6.51
CA PHE A 110 -0.64 -7.89 7.54
C PHE A 110 -1.73 -7.24 8.40
N ALA A 111 -2.78 -6.70 7.78
CA ALA A 111 -3.91 -6.13 8.52
C ALA A 111 -4.60 -7.17 9.42
N LEU A 112 -4.79 -8.40 8.93
CA LEU A 112 -5.34 -9.50 9.72
C LEU A 112 -4.39 -9.91 10.85
N ALA A 113 -3.09 -9.95 10.62
CA ALA A 113 -2.10 -10.22 11.65
C ALA A 113 -2.18 -9.17 12.77
N ALA A 114 -2.30 -7.88 12.45
CA ALA A 114 -2.52 -6.82 13.42
C ALA A 114 -3.84 -7.02 14.20
N ILE A 115 -4.93 -7.38 13.52
CA ILE A 115 -6.22 -7.68 14.15
C ILE A 115 -6.12 -8.88 15.11
N PHE A 116 -5.45 -9.96 14.69
CA PHE A 116 -5.21 -11.12 15.54
C PHE A 116 -4.32 -10.78 16.73
N ALA A 117 -3.24 -10.02 16.52
CA ALA A 117 -2.36 -9.60 17.59
C ALA A 117 -3.13 -8.80 18.65
N ALA A 118 -3.99 -7.86 18.23
CA ALA A 118 -4.85 -7.12 19.12
C ALA A 118 -5.86 -8.02 19.86
N ALA A 119 -6.57 -8.92 19.16
CA ALA A 119 -7.62 -9.74 19.75
C ALA A 119 -7.09 -10.88 20.64
N LYS A 120 -5.87 -11.34 20.39
CA LYS A 120 -5.21 -12.45 21.10
C LYS A 120 -4.11 -12.00 22.05
N HIS A 121 -3.92 -10.68 22.18
CA HIS A 121 -2.88 -10.05 22.99
C HIS A 121 -1.48 -10.58 22.62
N LEU A 122 -1.17 -10.73 21.33
CA LEU A 122 0.16 -11.17 20.91
C LEU A 122 1.12 -9.96 20.80
N PRO A 123 2.39 -10.12 21.21
CA PRO A 123 2.99 -11.31 21.81
C PRO A 123 2.80 -11.43 23.33
N ASP A 124 2.17 -10.45 23.98
CA ASP A 124 2.09 -10.29 25.45
C ASP A 124 1.43 -11.49 26.19
N ILE A 125 0.64 -12.31 25.50
CA ILE A 125 0.02 -13.52 26.03
C ILE A 125 1.02 -14.66 26.29
N TRP A 126 2.21 -14.62 25.69
CA TRP A 126 3.21 -15.66 25.87
C TRP A 126 3.86 -15.56 27.25
N VAL A 127 3.73 -16.65 28.01
CA VAL A 127 4.29 -16.78 29.36
C VAL A 127 5.82 -16.76 29.29
N GLN A 128 6.45 -15.77 29.93
CA GLN A 128 7.92 -15.63 29.98
C GLN A 128 8.53 -16.01 31.33
N ASP A 129 7.71 -16.11 32.38
CA ASP A 129 8.10 -16.53 33.71
C ASP A 129 7.18 -17.66 34.20
N SER A 130 7.31 -18.10 35.45
CA SER A 130 6.43 -19.15 35.98
C SER A 130 5.02 -18.65 36.35
N GLN A 131 4.61 -17.43 35.95
CA GLN A 131 3.28 -16.89 36.24
C GLN A 131 2.26 -17.39 35.22
N TRP A 132 1.53 -18.43 35.60
CA TRP A 132 0.46 -19.01 34.78
C TRP A 132 -0.85 -18.26 34.98
N GLN A 133 -1.04 -17.17 34.22
CA GLN A 133 -2.26 -16.34 34.28
C GLN A 133 -3.20 -16.66 33.12
N PHE A 134 -4.45 -16.98 33.45
CA PHE A 134 -5.51 -17.14 32.45
C PHE A 134 -6.07 -15.78 32.06
N THR A 135 -5.85 -15.36 30.82
CA THR A 135 -6.38 -14.10 30.26
C THR A 135 -7.49 -14.40 29.25
N PRO A 136 -8.71 -13.86 29.44
CA PRO A 136 -9.76 -13.92 28.43
C PRO A 136 -9.31 -13.25 27.14
N LEU A 137 -9.43 -13.96 26.01
CA LEU A 137 -9.12 -13.43 24.68
C LEU A 137 -10.40 -13.05 23.94
N ARG A 138 -10.30 -12.08 23.02
CA ARG A 138 -11.46 -11.62 22.25
C ARG A 138 -11.69 -12.53 21.03
N PRO A 139 -12.91 -13.04 20.80
CA PRO A 139 -13.25 -13.70 19.54
C PRO A 139 -13.36 -12.68 18.41
N LEU A 140 -12.94 -13.06 17.19
CA LEU A 140 -13.13 -12.22 15.99
C LEU A 140 -14.50 -12.42 15.35
N LYS A 141 -15.04 -13.64 15.40
CA LYS A 141 -16.36 -13.95 14.85
C LYS A 141 -17.42 -13.01 15.43
N GLY A 142 -18.18 -12.36 14.56
CA GLY A 142 -19.24 -11.42 14.94
C GLY A 142 -18.78 -9.98 15.18
N THR A 143 -17.47 -9.71 15.18
CA THR A 143 -16.94 -8.33 15.16
C THR A 143 -17.17 -7.67 13.80
N THR A 144 -17.00 -6.35 13.75
CA THR A 144 -17.09 -5.55 12.52
C THR A 144 -15.73 -5.01 12.10
N LEU A 145 -15.34 -5.27 10.86
CA LEU A 145 -14.20 -4.64 10.18
C LEU A 145 -14.68 -3.48 9.31
N GLY A 146 -14.22 -2.27 9.63
CA GLY A 146 -14.33 -1.10 8.79
C GLY A 146 -13.16 -1.02 7.80
N ILE A 147 -13.44 -0.68 6.54
CA ILE A 147 -12.41 -0.48 5.51
C ILE A 147 -12.60 0.90 4.86
N LEU A 148 -11.64 1.82 5.02
CA LEU A 148 -11.60 3.07 4.28
C LEU A 148 -10.75 2.89 3.01
N GLY A 149 -11.39 2.89 1.85
CA GLY A 149 -10.76 2.57 0.56
C GLY A 149 -10.95 1.10 0.18
N PHE A 150 -11.75 0.85 -0.86
CA PHE A 150 -12.13 -0.50 -1.27
C PHE A 150 -11.64 -0.83 -2.69
N GLY A 151 -10.31 -0.83 -2.84
CA GLY A 151 -9.60 -1.30 -4.04
C GLY A 151 -9.20 -2.78 -3.94
N ALA A 152 -8.09 -3.17 -4.58
CA ALA A 152 -7.58 -4.55 -4.51
C ALA A 152 -7.34 -5.03 -3.06
N ILE A 153 -6.75 -4.18 -2.21
CA ILE A 153 -6.49 -4.48 -0.78
C ILE A 153 -7.81 -4.74 -0.04
N GLY A 154 -8.76 -3.81 -0.14
CA GLY A 154 -10.06 -3.92 0.54
C GLY A 154 -10.84 -5.16 0.14
N ARG A 155 -10.79 -5.55 -1.14
CA ARG A 155 -11.41 -6.79 -1.64
C ARG A 155 -10.79 -8.05 -1.04
N SER A 156 -9.47 -8.16 -1.09
CA SER A 156 -8.75 -9.31 -0.52
C SER A 156 -9.01 -9.43 0.98
N LEU A 157 -8.97 -8.29 1.68
CA LEU A 157 -9.22 -8.22 3.11
C LEU A 157 -10.67 -8.60 3.47
N ALA A 158 -11.66 -8.12 2.73
CA ALA A 158 -13.06 -8.44 2.96
C ALA A 158 -13.35 -9.93 2.80
N GLN A 159 -12.83 -10.56 1.74
CA GLN A 159 -12.98 -12.00 1.50
C GLN A 159 -12.41 -12.84 2.66
N LYS A 160 -11.20 -12.49 3.13
CA LYS A 160 -10.57 -13.17 4.27
C LYS A 160 -11.33 -12.93 5.58
N ALA A 161 -11.79 -11.70 5.81
CA ALA A 161 -12.58 -11.34 6.99
C ALA A 161 -13.89 -12.14 7.07
N HIS A 162 -14.59 -12.32 5.94
CA HIS A 162 -15.79 -13.16 5.88
C HIS A 162 -15.49 -14.62 6.21
N GLY A 163 -14.36 -15.18 5.77
CA GLY A 163 -13.91 -16.51 6.16
C GLY A 163 -13.72 -16.69 7.68
N LEU A 164 -13.44 -15.60 8.40
CA LEU A 164 -13.33 -15.58 9.86
C LEU A 164 -14.65 -15.27 10.58
N GLY A 165 -15.75 -15.07 9.83
CA GLY A 165 -17.04 -14.66 10.37
C GLY A 165 -17.08 -13.22 10.88
N ILE A 166 -16.20 -12.35 10.37
CA ILE A 166 -16.18 -10.91 10.64
C ILE A 166 -17.15 -10.22 9.66
N LYS A 167 -17.94 -9.27 10.14
CA LYS A 167 -18.80 -8.42 9.31
C LYS A 167 -17.96 -7.34 8.66
N VAL A 168 -18.24 -6.98 7.41
CA VAL A 168 -17.44 -5.98 6.69
C VAL A 168 -18.29 -4.78 6.33
N VAL A 169 -17.82 -3.59 6.71
CA VAL A 169 -18.38 -2.31 6.32
C VAL A 169 -17.28 -1.52 5.62
N ALA A 170 -17.58 -0.92 4.47
CA ALA A 170 -16.58 -0.20 3.69
C ALA A 170 -17.08 1.18 3.25
N LEU A 171 -16.14 2.12 3.17
CA LEU A 171 -16.34 3.43 2.57
C LEU A 171 -15.36 3.61 1.41
N ARG A 172 -15.88 4.03 0.25
CA ARG A 172 -15.09 4.38 -0.94
C ARG A 172 -15.76 5.52 -1.68
N GLN A 173 -15.02 6.21 -2.54
CA GLN A 173 -15.56 7.30 -3.36
C GLN A 173 -16.64 6.82 -4.37
N SER A 174 -16.44 5.63 -4.96
CA SER A 174 -17.38 5.08 -5.95
C SER A 174 -18.69 4.63 -5.32
N GLN A 175 -19.82 5.09 -5.89
CA GLN A 175 -21.18 4.66 -5.53
C GLN A 175 -21.59 3.32 -6.16
N ALA A 176 -20.72 2.69 -6.96
CA ALA A 176 -21.01 1.38 -7.53
C ALA A 176 -21.23 0.34 -6.42
N THR A 177 -21.95 -0.73 -6.72
CA THR A 177 -22.10 -1.88 -5.81
C THR A 177 -20.75 -2.53 -5.53
N PHE A 178 -20.59 -3.10 -4.35
CA PHE A 178 -19.41 -3.91 -4.05
C PHE A 178 -19.45 -5.20 -4.89
N ASP A 179 -18.27 -5.61 -5.34
CA ASP A 179 -18.03 -6.85 -6.10
C ASP A 179 -17.73 -8.05 -5.17
N VAL A 180 -17.81 -7.84 -3.85
CA VAL A 180 -17.65 -8.86 -2.82
C VAL A 180 -18.96 -8.94 -2.03
N ASP A 181 -19.59 -10.11 -2.04
CA ASP A 181 -20.84 -10.36 -1.32
C ASP A 181 -20.66 -10.18 0.19
N GLY A 182 -21.65 -9.58 0.85
CA GLY A 182 -21.66 -9.39 2.30
C GLY A 182 -20.94 -8.13 2.80
N VAL A 183 -20.40 -7.30 1.89
CA VAL A 183 -19.85 -5.98 2.23
C VAL A 183 -20.95 -4.93 2.27
N GLU A 184 -21.11 -4.28 3.42
CA GLU A 184 -22.05 -3.17 3.59
C GLU A 184 -21.39 -1.82 3.31
N ALA A 185 -22.12 -0.87 2.71
CA ALA A 185 -21.65 0.51 2.57
C ALA A 185 -21.77 1.26 3.90
N ALA A 186 -20.72 2.00 4.27
CA ALA A 186 -20.85 3.08 5.24
C ALA A 186 -21.46 4.32 4.57
N ARG A 187 -22.28 5.08 5.30
CA ARG A 187 -22.89 6.32 4.77
C ARG A 187 -21.86 7.42 4.57
N ASP A 188 -20.97 7.56 5.54
CA ASP A 188 -19.87 8.52 5.58
C ASP A 188 -18.76 7.95 6.50
N ILE A 189 -17.69 8.72 6.70
CA ILE A 189 -16.57 8.28 7.53
C ILE A 189 -16.94 8.16 9.01
N HIS A 190 -17.88 8.96 9.51
CA HIS A 190 -18.33 8.86 10.90
C HIS A 190 -19.15 7.58 11.12
N ASP A 191 -20.03 7.23 10.17
CA ASP A 191 -20.75 5.95 10.17
C ASP A 191 -19.79 4.76 10.14
N LEU A 192 -18.70 4.84 9.37
CA LEU A 192 -17.67 3.81 9.32
C LEU A 192 -17.00 3.62 10.69
N PHE A 193 -16.55 4.71 11.32
CA PHE A 193 -15.87 4.69 12.62
C PHE A 193 -16.81 4.26 13.76
N ALA A 194 -18.08 4.64 13.72
CA ALA A 194 -19.07 4.29 14.74
C ALA A 194 -19.44 2.79 14.74
N ARG A 195 -19.27 2.10 13.61
CA ARG A 195 -19.68 0.69 13.43
C ARG A 195 -18.55 -0.32 13.61
N ALA A 196 -17.30 0.11 13.39
CA ALA A 196 -16.13 -0.77 13.35
C ALA A 196 -15.61 -1.14 14.76
N ASP A 197 -15.19 -2.40 14.93
CA ASP A 197 -14.33 -2.83 16.05
C ASP A 197 -12.84 -2.73 15.66
N HIS A 198 -12.55 -3.02 14.39
CA HIS A 198 -11.26 -2.86 13.75
C HIS A 198 -11.46 -2.02 12.50
N LEU A 199 -10.63 -1.01 12.23
CA LEU A 199 -10.76 -0.15 11.06
C LEU A 199 -9.43 -0.05 10.33
N VAL A 200 -9.43 -0.45 9.05
CA VAL A 200 -8.25 -0.45 8.18
C VAL A 200 -8.33 0.70 7.19
N LEU A 201 -7.30 1.54 7.17
CA LEU A 201 -7.10 2.59 6.18
C LEU A 201 -6.30 2.01 5.00
N ALA A 202 -6.95 1.98 3.83
CA ALA A 202 -6.41 1.51 2.55
C ALA A 202 -6.73 2.49 1.40
N ALA A 203 -6.98 3.77 1.73
CA ALA A 203 -7.29 4.84 0.79
C ALA A 203 -6.03 5.58 0.31
N PRO A 204 -6.00 6.12 -0.91
CA PRO A 204 -4.89 6.95 -1.36
C PRO A 204 -4.81 8.27 -0.58
N LEU A 205 -3.60 8.81 -0.42
CA LEU A 205 -3.40 10.17 0.08
C LEU A 205 -3.52 11.16 -1.08
N THR A 206 -4.43 12.10 -0.90
CA THR A 206 -4.77 13.18 -1.84
C THR A 206 -5.00 14.44 -1.00
N GLU A 207 -5.17 15.59 -1.64
CA GLU A 207 -5.56 16.80 -0.93
C GLU A 207 -6.89 16.61 -0.15
N ALA A 208 -7.85 15.90 -0.73
CA ALA A 208 -9.15 15.64 -0.12
C ALA A 208 -9.11 14.59 1.01
N THR A 209 -8.04 13.80 1.13
CA THR A 209 -7.91 12.73 2.14
C THR A 209 -6.81 13.01 3.16
N ARG A 210 -6.09 14.13 3.01
CA ARG A 210 -5.10 14.56 3.98
C ARG A 210 -5.78 14.86 5.32
N HIS A 211 -5.28 14.22 6.38
CA HIS A 211 -5.79 14.28 7.75
C HIS A 211 -7.32 14.05 7.83
N ILE A 212 -7.86 13.23 6.93
CA ILE A 212 -9.29 12.90 6.94
C ILE A 212 -9.70 12.16 8.22
N VAL A 213 -8.76 11.45 8.86
CA VAL A 213 -8.93 10.91 10.21
C VAL A 213 -8.42 11.96 11.20
N ASP A 214 -9.27 12.94 11.46
CA ASP A 214 -9.05 14.03 12.41
C ASP A 214 -9.70 13.74 13.77
N ARG A 215 -9.65 14.71 14.68
CA ARG A 215 -10.30 14.66 15.99
C ARG A 215 -11.80 14.35 15.93
N HIS A 216 -12.53 14.91 14.97
CA HIS A 216 -13.99 14.74 14.87
C HIS A 216 -14.34 13.31 14.42
N VAL A 217 -13.60 12.79 13.45
CA VAL A 217 -13.75 11.40 12.98
C VAL A 217 -13.38 10.42 14.10
N LEU A 218 -12.24 10.64 14.77
CA LEU A 218 -11.82 9.81 15.89
C LEU A 218 -12.85 9.84 17.03
N GLY A 219 -13.47 10.98 17.32
CA GLY A 219 -14.52 11.11 18.34
C GLY A 219 -15.85 10.42 18.00
N SER A 220 -16.06 10.03 16.74
CA SER A 220 -17.20 9.21 16.32
C SER A 220 -16.95 7.71 16.43
N ALA A 221 -15.73 7.31 16.81
CA ALA A 221 -15.35 5.91 16.90
C ALA A 221 -16.17 5.16 17.95
N LYS A 222 -16.38 3.86 17.69
CA LYS A 222 -16.78 2.94 18.74
C LYS A 222 -15.69 2.94 19.83
N PRO A 223 -16.04 3.03 21.13
CA PRO A 223 -15.05 2.94 22.20
C PRO A 223 -14.23 1.65 22.11
N GLY A 224 -12.91 1.78 22.20
CA GLY A 224 -11.98 0.66 22.06
C GLY A 224 -11.67 0.25 20.63
N LEU A 225 -12.01 1.09 19.62
CA LEU A 225 -11.65 0.86 18.22
C LEU A 225 -10.15 0.57 18.07
N HIS A 226 -9.81 -0.43 17.25
CA HIS A 226 -8.46 -0.65 16.76
C HIS A 226 -8.29 -0.01 15.38
N LEU A 227 -7.53 1.07 15.30
CA LEU A 227 -7.19 1.74 14.04
C LEU A 227 -5.94 1.12 13.42
N ILE A 228 -5.99 0.78 12.14
CA ILE A 228 -4.89 0.17 11.39
C ILE A 228 -4.62 1.02 10.15
N ASN A 229 -3.42 1.56 10.00
CA ASN A 229 -3.03 2.34 8.82
C ASN A 229 -1.95 1.60 8.03
N ILE A 230 -2.32 1.12 6.84
CA ILE A 230 -1.44 0.47 5.85
C ILE A 230 -1.41 1.23 4.52
N ALA A 231 -1.85 2.50 4.55
CA ALA A 231 -2.00 3.34 3.38
C ALA A 231 -0.93 4.43 3.34
N ARG A 232 -1.20 5.59 3.96
CA ARG A 232 -0.26 6.71 4.09
C ARG A 232 -0.42 7.37 5.45
N GLY A 233 0.69 7.81 6.04
CA GLY A 233 0.69 8.48 7.35
C GLY A 233 -0.17 9.72 7.37
N GLY A 234 -0.06 10.55 6.32
CA GLY A 234 -0.82 11.81 6.19
C GLY A 234 -2.34 11.66 6.05
N LEU A 235 -2.91 10.46 6.13
CA LEU A 235 -4.36 10.28 6.30
C LEU A 235 -4.84 10.57 7.74
N VAL A 236 -3.93 10.47 8.71
CA VAL A 236 -4.24 10.56 10.14
C VAL A 236 -3.57 11.77 10.75
N ASP A 237 -4.34 12.57 11.48
CA ASP A 237 -3.77 13.56 12.39
C ASP A 237 -3.20 12.82 13.62
N HIS A 238 -1.88 12.78 13.72
CA HIS A 238 -1.18 12.07 14.80
C HIS A 238 -1.39 12.68 16.18
N GLU A 239 -1.57 14.01 16.29
CA GLU A 239 -1.84 14.66 17.58
C GLU A 239 -3.24 14.28 18.06
N ALA A 240 -4.24 14.36 17.17
CA ALA A 240 -5.59 13.93 17.47
C ALA A 240 -5.65 12.42 17.83
N LEU A 241 -4.88 11.58 17.13
CA LEU A 241 -4.79 10.16 17.44
C LEU A 241 -4.19 9.91 18.83
N LEU A 242 -3.11 10.61 19.20
CA LEU A 242 -2.48 10.47 20.52
C LEU A 242 -3.47 10.84 21.63
N GLU A 243 -4.21 11.93 21.50
CA GLU A 243 -5.21 12.33 22.50
C GLU A 243 -6.38 11.33 22.60
N ALA A 244 -6.85 10.84 21.46
CA ALA A 244 -7.93 9.84 21.41
C ALA A 244 -7.47 8.49 21.98
N LEU A 245 -6.19 8.14 21.80
CA LEU A 245 -5.56 7.06 22.52
C LEU A 245 -5.53 7.41 24.01
N ASP A 246 -4.81 8.42 24.48
CA ASP A 246 -4.65 8.79 25.90
C ASP A 246 -5.96 8.77 26.70
N SER A 247 -7.05 9.29 26.14
CA SER A 247 -8.39 9.28 26.76
C SER A 247 -9.05 7.91 26.94
N GLY A 248 -8.56 6.86 26.25
CA GLY A 248 -9.15 5.52 26.25
C GLY A 248 -10.16 5.28 25.14
N HIS A 249 -10.52 6.32 24.37
CA HIS A 249 -11.55 6.22 23.34
C HIS A 249 -11.13 5.32 22.19
N ILE A 250 -9.90 5.49 21.68
CA ILE A 250 -9.25 4.56 20.76
C ILE A 250 -8.47 3.53 21.59
N GLY A 251 -8.72 2.25 21.32
CA GLY A 251 -8.17 1.15 22.09
C GLY A 251 -6.74 0.79 21.68
N LEU A 252 -6.43 0.89 20.38
CA LEU A 252 -5.13 0.53 19.82
C LEU A 252 -4.94 1.20 18.45
N ALA A 253 -3.69 1.51 18.10
CA ALA A 253 -3.30 1.90 16.75
C ALA A 253 -2.15 1.02 16.24
N SER A 254 -2.32 0.40 15.06
CA SER A 254 -1.25 -0.28 14.32
C SER A 254 -0.92 0.52 13.06
N LEU A 255 0.27 1.12 13.02
CA LEU A 255 0.69 2.08 12.00
C LEU A 255 1.88 1.52 11.23
N ASP A 256 1.67 1.08 9.99
CA ASP A 256 2.79 0.73 9.09
C ASP A 256 3.37 1.97 8.39
N VAL A 257 2.63 3.08 8.41
CA VAL A 257 2.97 4.33 7.74
C VAL A 257 2.73 5.49 8.67
N THR A 258 3.57 6.53 8.56
CA THR A 258 3.59 7.68 9.45
C THR A 258 3.94 8.95 8.68
N GLU A 259 3.65 10.13 9.24
CA GLU A 259 4.04 11.43 8.69
C GLU A 259 4.74 12.23 9.81
N PRO A 260 6.02 12.64 9.63
CA PRO A 260 6.92 12.32 8.52
C PRO A 260 7.41 10.86 8.56
N GLU A 261 8.07 10.41 7.49
CA GLU A 261 8.66 9.08 7.39
C GLU A 261 10.14 9.14 6.96
N PRO A 262 11.09 8.62 7.75
CA PRO A 262 10.92 8.00 9.08
C PRO A 262 10.40 8.98 10.15
N LEU A 263 9.71 8.46 11.17
CA LEU A 263 9.38 9.26 12.36
C LEU A 263 10.66 9.72 13.05
N PRO A 264 10.70 10.96 13.59
CA PRO A 264 11.87 11.44 14.33
C PRO A 264 12.14 10.62 15.59
N ASP A 265 13.41 10.52 15.98
CA ASP A 265 13.81 9.89 17.24
C ASP A 265 13.07 10.52 18.43
N GLY A 266 12.57 9.67 19.33
CA GLY A 266 11.82 10.11 20.51
C GLY A 266 10.37 10.54 20.26
N HIS A 267 9.85 10.41 19.03
CA HIS A 267 8.44 10.70 18.74
C HIS A 267 7.49 9.86 19.62
N ALA A 268 6.43 10.48 20.14
CA ALA A 268 5.54 9.87 21.14
C ALA A 268 4.91 8.54 20.70
N LEU A 269 4.62 8.38 19.40
CA LEU A 269 4.08 7.14 18.82
C LEU A 269 4.98 5.92 19.06
N TYR A 270 6.31 6.08 19.15
CA TYR A 270 7.22 4.96 19.43
C TYR A 270 7.04 4.41 20.85
N GLY A 271 6.82 5.29 21.84
CA GLY A 271 6.74 4.91 23.25
C GLY A 271 5.32 4.67 23.77
N HIS A 272 4.29 5.03 22.99
CA HIS A 272 2.91 4.95 23.47
C HIS A 272 2.46 3.47 23.62
N PRO A 273 1.94 3.05 24.79
CA PRO A 273 1.69 1.63 25.08
C PRO A 273 0.62 0.97 24.18
N ARG A 274 -0.25 1.79 23.57
CA ARG A 274 -1.31 1.36 22.64
C ARG A 274 -1.02 1.71 21.18
N VAL A 275 0.24 1.95 20.84
CA VAL A 275 0.68 2.10 19.45
C VAL A 275 1.61 0.94 19.10
N ARG A 276 1.51 0.46 17.87
CA ARG A 276 2.45 -0.46 17.24
C ARG A 276 2.88 0.17 15.93
N VAL A 277 4.16 0.47 15.77
CA VAL A 277 4.70 1.04 14.53
C VAL A 277 5.51 -0.04 13.80
N SER A 278 5.25 -0.22 12.52
CA SER A 278 6.13 -0.97 11.61
C SER A 278 6.73 -0.03 10.55
N PRO A 279 7.92 -0.33 10.01
CA PRO A 279 8.66 0.62 9.19
C PRO A 279 8.28 0.56 7.70
N HIS A 280 6.99 0.71 7.38
CA HIS A 280 6.46 0.70 6.00
C HIS A 280 6.80 -0.57 5.22
N THR A 281 6.60 -1.71 5.86
CA THR A 281 6.99 -3.03 5.34
C THR A 281 5.82 -3.93 5.00
N SER A 282 4.57 -3.54 5.29
CA SER A 282 3.41 -4.42 5.13
C SER A 282 3.19 -4.94 3.71
N ALA A 283 3.67 -4.21 2.70
CA ALA A 283 3.62 -4.62 1.29
C ALA A 283 4.82 -5.47 0.84
N ILE A 284 5.90 -5.52 1.63
CA ILE A 284 7.16 -6.18 1.27
C ILE A 284 7.13 -7.62 1.75
N SER A 285 7.13 -8.57 0.81
CA SER A 285 7.12 -10.00 1.07
C SER A 285 8.17 -10.73 0.25
N THR A 286 8.42 -12.00 0.58
CA THR A 286 9.31 -12.87 -0.20
C THR A 286 8.82 -13.09 -1.63
N ASN A 287 7.53 -12.87 -1.89
CA ASN A 287 6.90 -13.08 -3.18
C ASN A 287 6.76 -11.78 -4.00
N SER A 288 7.00 -10.60 -3.42
CA SER A 288 6.77 -9.30 -4.08
C SER A 288 7.44 -9.19 -5.45
N ARG A 289 8.64 -9.77 -5.61
CA ARG A 289 9.35 -9.78 -6.91
C ARG A 289 8.53 -10.51 -7.99
N HIS A 290 7.94 -11.66 -7.64
CA HIS A 290 7.10 -12.42 -8.56
C HIS A 290 5.79 -11.69 -8.86
N ASP A 291 5.11 -11.17 -7.85
CA ASP A 291 3.82 -10.48 -8.03
C ASP A 291 3.95 -9.22 -8.91
N ILE A 292 5.03 -8.45 -8.71
CA ILE A 292 5.34 -7.27 -9.53
C ILE A 292 5.79 -7.69 -10.94
N ALA A 293 6.58 -8.77 -11.07
CA ALA A 293 6.96 -9.29 -12.38
C ALA A 293 5.74 -9.74 -13.18
N ASP A 294 4.79 -10.44 -12.57
CA ASP A 294 3.56 -10.89 -13.21
C ASP A 294 2.70 -9.69 -13.65
N SER A 295 2.59 -8.64 -12.81
CA SER A 295 1.95 -7.39 -13.18
C SER A 295 2.62 -6.71 -14.38
N PHE A 296 3.96 -6.66 -14.40
CA PHE A 296 4.71 -6.08 -15.52
C PHE A 296 4.51 -6.88 -16.80
N LEU A 297 4.66 -8.21 -16.74
CA LEU A 297 4.53 -9.09 -17.89
C LEU A 297 3.12 -9.06 -18.47
N GLY A 298 2.09 -8.97 -17.63
CA GLY A 298 0.72 -8.75 -18.07
C GLY A 298 0.54 -7.45 -18.85
N ASN A 299 1.18 -6.36 -18.42
CA ASN A 299 1.19 -5.11 -19.16
C ASN A 299 2.07 -5.15 -20.41
N LEU A 300 3.15 -5.93 -20.40
CA LEU A 300 3.99 -6.13 -21.58
C LEU A 300 3.21 -6.78 -22.72
N GLU A 301 2.41 -7.81 -22.45
CA GLU A 301 1.54 -8.41 -23.47
C GLU A 301 0.55 -7.39 -24.05
N ARG A 302 -0.03 -6.53 -23.19
CA ARG A 302 -0.94 -5.45 -23.62
C ARG A 302 -0.20 -4.43 -24.47
N TYR A 303 0.99 -4.02 -24.04
CA TYR A 303 1.86 -3.08 -24.76
C TYR A 303 2.18 -3.58 -26.16
N LEU A 304 2.64 -4.84 -26.28
CA LEU A 304 2.98 -5.45 -27.58
C LEU A 304 1.74 -5.67 -28.46
N GLY A 305 0.59 -5.94 -27.85
CA GLY A 305 -0.70 -6.08 -28.52
C GLY A 305 -1.39 -4.77 -28.87
N ASN A 306 -0.81 -3.60 -28.54
CA ASN A 306 -1.47 -2.29 -28.63
C ASN A 306 -2.83 -2.23 -27.90
N LEU A 307 -2.96 -2.97 -26.80
CA LEU A 307 -4.12 -2.94 -25.93
C LEU A 307 -3.92 -1.89 -24.82
N PRO A 308 -5.01 -1.36 -24.23
CA PRO A 308 -4.90 -0.45 -23.10
C PRO A 308 -4.12 -1.09 -21.94
N LEU A 309 -3.10 -0.38 -21.45
CA LEU A 309 -2.34 -0.78 -20.28
C LEU A 309 -3.23 -0.74 -19.03
N GLU A 310 -3.00 -1.67 -18.11
CA GLU A 310 -3.64 -1.68 -16.81
C GLU A 310 -2.87 -0.85 -15.78
N ASN A 311 -3.59 -0.37 -14.78
CA ASN A 311 -3.04 0.38 -13.65
C ASN A 311 -2.24 1.64 -14.06
N LEU A 312 -2.66 2.31 -15.15
CA LEU A 312 -2.14 3.61 -15.52
C LEU A 312 -2.29 4.60 -14.35
N ALA A 313 -1.21 5.32 -14.05
CA ALA A 313 -1.19 6.37 -13.06
C ALA A 313 -2.08 7.53 -13.50
N ASP A 314 -2.94 8.02 -12.60
CA ASP A 314 -3.76 9.20 -12.82
C ASP A 314 -3.26 10.33 -11.92
N THR A 315 -2.42 11.21 -12.48
CA THR A 315 -1.83 12.32 -11.74
C THR A 315 -2.85 13.37 -11.29
N GLN A 316 -4.01 13.46 -11.94
CA GLN A 316 -5.08 14.38 -11.51
C GLN A 316 -5.77 13.85 -10.26
N ARG A 317 -5.91 12.54 -10.14
CA ARG A 317 -6.45 11.87 -8.95
C ARG A 317 -5.41 11.61 -7.87
N GLY A 318 -4.12 11.66 -8.22
CA GLY A 318 -3.00 11.47 -7.30
C GLY A 318 -2.64 10.00 -7.04
N TYR A 319 -3.10 9.04 -7.86
CA TYR A 319 -2.81 7.62 -7.68
C TYR A 319 -2.81 6.80 -8.97
#